data_AF-A0A6A6QAC7-F1
#
_entry.id   AF-A0A6A6QAC7-F1
#
_cell.length_a   1.000
_cell.length_b   1.000
_cell.length_c   1.000
_cell.angle_alpha   90.00
_cell.angle_beta   90.00
_cell.angle_gamma   90.00
#
_symmetry.space_group_name_H-M   'P 1'
#
loop_
_entity.id
_entity.type
_entity.pdbx_description
1 polymer ?
#
loop_
_entity_poly.entity_id
_entity_poly.type
_entity_poly.pdbx_seq_one_letter_code
_entity_poly.pdbx_strand_id
1 'polypeptide(L)'
;MARSGDALNSIDGSSALVMATPVFELPNELMLEIFDEVRRTSTTPNSDLLSCMRCCHDWNDLIINILYEHVSLLYRLKAVSAVPLFLKSSKYDQTTSLNLTIHPTLLSGFRIEHKNAFKSLDGLLNVLPGMKRLETFSLTMDSELDRTQFQHIPGSVISKLVLALPASVVNLELDSRGAEANRHGSGSAQTTSHDICDAVAQLFPRLHTLALGLDHICEMILGAFNDAIGGTETSGKPIKTSNQTTIFPLRHALLYPYRNYPSGTPPPRSYCPADVLAKKASSFCHLHQFPHLQSFIVIQRQLAEYTPHPDRDLFWHMWIIRNLISNTTSLIPYNEVNVTGCNPLFTVRDTSGNDHLLSRSDLHTAMAGGQCPWTTGHSGVRVPPEFGNTAQRAKIGVEARVPHGAIRRISDLDLGNGKKIRLRAALDRETAEAEVGASMGTWEWEATTRCPLLKAHCTPGLMDKVRCLAVTLPPGWEWQWDQHADDGPKRKPVFTG
;
A
#
# COMPACT_ATOMS: atom_id res chain seq x y z
N MET A 1 -32.67 -76.80 -6.81
CA MET A 1 -31.46 -77.62 -7.06
C MET A 1 -30.46 -77.33 -5.96
N ALA A 2 -30.18 -78.35 -5.16
CA ALA A 2 -29.23 -78.31 -4.05
C ALA A 2 -27.77 -78.49 -4.53
N ARG A 3 -26.84 -77.90 -3.78
CA ARG A 3 -25.43 -78.30 -3.49
C ARG A 3 -24.87 -77.14 -2.64
N SER A 4 -24.62 -77.23 -1.33
CA SER A 4 -23.85 -78.19 -0.52
C SER A 4 -22.42 -78.38 -1.02
N GLY A 5 -21.46 -78.00 -0.19
CA GLY A 5 -20.03 -78.21 -0.40
C GLY A 5 -19.17 -77.24 0.41
N ASP A 6 -18.88 -77.64 1.64
CA ASP A 6 -17.98 -77.04 2.64
C ASP A 6 -16.58 -76.69 2.12
N ALA A 7 -15.91 -75.73 2.78
CA ALA A 7 -14.68 -76.03 3.53
C ALA A 7 -14.16 -74.80 4.29
N LEU A 8 -13.96 -75.02 5.58
CA LEU A 8 -13.31 -74.15 6.54
C LEU A 8 -11.87 -73.80 6.12
N ASN A 9 -11.49 -72.54 6.29
CA ASN A 9 -10.12 -72.16 6.66
C ASN A 9 -10.18 -71.06 7.73
N SER A 10 -10.18 -71.54 8.97
CA SER A 10 -9.83 -70.81 10.17
C SER A 10 -8.34 -70.46 10.09
N ILE A 11 -8.01 -69.21 9.78
CA ILE A 11 -6.66 -68.65 9.97
C ILE A 11 -6.72 -67.67 11.14
N ASP A 12 -5.89 -67.96 12.13
CA ASP A 12 -5.59 -67.19 13.32
C ASP A 12 -5.58 -65.68 13.10
N GLY A 13 -6.48 -64.97 13.79
CA GLY A 13 -6.12 -64.46 15.12
C GLY A 13 -4.92 -63.53 15.27
N SER A 14 -4.32 -63.00 14.20
CA SER A 14 -3.45 -61.83 14.30
C SER A 14 -4.31 -60.58 14.24
N SER A 15 -4.91 -60.25 15.38
CA SER A 15 -5.39 -58.92 15.70
C SER A 15 -4.17 -57.99 15.72
N ALA A 16 -3.68 -57.64 14.53
CA ALA A 16 -2.71 -56.58 14.36
C ALA A 16 -3.39 -55.34 14.94
N LEU A 17 -3.01 -55.01 16.19
CA LEU A 17 -3.17 -53.69 16.76
C LEU A 17 -2.54 -52.75 15.72
N VAL A 18 -3.37 -52.25 14.81
CA VAL A 18 -3.09 -51.08 14.01
C VAL A 18 -2.92 -50.01 15.07
N MET A 19 -1.68 -49.80 15.52
CA MET A 19 -1.35 -48.70 16.39
C MET A 19 -1.69 -47.47 15.58
N ALA A 20 -2.88 -46.93 15.85
CA ALA A 20 -3.33 -45.69 15.26
C ALA A 20 -2.19 -44.69 15.47
N THR A 21 -1.71 -44.10 14.39
CA THR A 21 -0.61 -43.15 14.48
C THR A 21 -1.04 -42.05 15.45
N PRO A 22 -0.23 -41.75 16.49
CA PRO A 22 -0.63 -40.89 17.62
C PRO A 22 -1.05 -39.47 17.23
N VAL A 23 -0.81 -39.07 15.98
CA VAL A 23 -1.21 -37.77 15.43
C VAL A 23 -2.74 -37.61 15.36
N PHE A 24 -3.51 -38.70 15.18
CA PHE A 24 -4.98 -38.61 15.13
C PHE A 24 -5.63 -38.45 16.52
N GLU A 25 -4.86 -38.62 17.59
CA GLU A 25 -5.32 -38.43 18.97
C GLU A 25 -5.06 -36.99 19.47
N LEU A 26 -4.41 -36.15 18.66
CA LEU A 26 -4.13 -34.77 19.03
C LEU A 26 -5.42 -33.93 19.02
N PRO A 27 -5.64 -33.11 20.06
CA PRO A 27 -6.70 -32.10 20.05
C PRO A 27 -6.58 -31.16 18.84
N ASN A 28 -7.73 -30.68 18.36
CA ASN A 28 -7.81 -29.79 17.21
C ASN A 28 -6.96 -28.53 17.38
N GLU A 29 -6.84 -28.02 18.61
CA GLU A 29 -6.02 -26.85 18.95
C GLU A 29 -4.55 -27.10 18.62
N LEU A 30 -4.01 -28.26 18.99
CA LEU A 30 -2.63 -28.63 18.70
C LEU A 30 -2.42 -28.87 17.20
N MET A 31 -3.39 -29.47 16.52
CA MET A 31 -3.35 -29.66 15.08
C MET A 31 -3.34 -28.32 14.32
N LEU A 32 -4.16 -27.35 14.74
CA LEU A 32 -4.14 -26.00 14.19
C LEU A 32 -2.80 -25.30 14.42
N GLU A 33 -2.19 -25.47 15.60
CA GLU A 33 -0.86 -24.94 15.88
C GLU A 33 0.21 -25.56 14.98
N ILE A 34 0.15 -26.87 14.72
CA ILE A 34 1.05 -27.57 13.80
C ILE A 34 0.87 -27.02 12.38
N PHE A 35 -0.36 -26.89 11.88
CA PHE A 35 -0.60 -26.36 10.53
C PHE A 35 -0.19 -24.89 10.41
N ASP A 36 -0.42 -24.07 11.43
CA ASP A 36 0.09 -22.71 11.47
C ASP A 36 1.63 -22.68 11.45
N GLU A 37 2.29 -23.64 12.10
CA GLU A 37 3.76 -23.75 12.08
C GLU A 37 4.28 -24.22 10.72
N VAL A 38 3.58 -25.15 10.05
CA VAL A 38 3.87 -25.54 8.66
C VAL A 38 3.75 -24.32 7.75
N ARG A 39 2.69 -23.52 7.92
CA ARG A 39 2.49 -22.26 7.17
C ARG A 39 3.62 -21.26 7.40
N ARG A 40 4.18 -21.20 8.60
CA ARG A 40 5.24 -20.26 9.00
C ARG A 40 6.62 -20.68 8.52
N THR A 41 6.95 -21.95 8.69
CA THR A 41 8.32 -22.45 8.54
C THR A 41 8.62 -22.96 7.13
N SER A 42 7.59 -23.40 6.39
CA SER A 42 7.75 -23.91 5.03
C SER A 42 8.21 -22.85 4.03
N THR A 43 9.01 -23.27 3.05
CA THR A 43 9.35 -22.50 1.85
C THR A 43 8.20 -22.40 0.85
N THR A 44 7.25 -23.34 0.92
CA THR A 44 6.10 -23.48 0.02
C THR A 44 4.80 -23.67 0.82
N PRO A 45 4.45 -22.73 1.71
CA PRO A 45 3.47 -22.96 2.77
C PRO A 45 2.09 -23.36 2.25
N ASN A 46 1.61 -22.75 1.17
CA ASN A 46 0.33 -23.11 0.57
C ASN A 46 0.36 -24.52 -0.05
N SER A 47 1.47 -24.93 -0.68
CA SER A 47 1.59 -26.26 -1.28
C SER A 47 1.60 -27.35 -0.22
N ASP A 48 2.31 -27.10 0.88
CA ASP A 48 2.45 -28.06 1.97
C ASP A 48 1.12 -28.21 2.71
N LEU A 49 0.45 -27.09 3.01
CA LEU A 49 -0.91 -27.12 3.58
C LEU A 49 -1.91 -27.83 2.66
N LEU A 50 -1.86 -27.58 1.34
CA LEU A 50 -2.71 -28.30 0.39
C LEU A 50 -2.41 -29.80 0.35
N SER A 51 -1.16 -30.20 0.62
CA SER A 51 -0.77 -31.60 0.74
C SER A 51 -1.33 -32.20 2.03
N CYS A 52 -1.26 -31.49 3.16
CA CYS A 52 -1.89 -31.90 4.42
C CYS A 52 -3.42 -32.04 4.30
N MET A 53 -4.09 -31.14 3.57
CA MET A 53 -5.54 -31.24 3.32
C MET A 53 -5.95 -32.53 2.59
N ARG A 54 -5.03 -33.19 1.89
CA ARG A 54 -5.30 -34.44 1.18
C ARG A 54 -5.16 -35.68 2.09
N CYS A 55 -4.67 -35.52 3.32
CA CYS A 55 -4.45 -36.65 4.22
C CYS A 55 -5.76 -37.24 4.77
N CYS A 56 -6.66 -36.40 5.29
CA CYS A 56 -7.98 -36.82 5.77
C CYS A 56 -8.97 -35.64 5.83
N HIS A 57 -10.25 -35.96 6.05
CA HIS A 57 -11.33 -34.96 6.14
C HIS A 57 -11.16 -34.00 7.32
N ASP A 58 -10.76 -34.49 8.49
CA ASP A 58 -10.59 -33.65 9.68
C ASP A 58 -9.48 -32.59 9.47
N TRP A 59 -8.37 -32.99 8.86
CA TRP A 59 -7.28 -32.07 8.53
C TRP A 59 -7.73 -31.04 7.49
N ASN A 60 -8.49 -31.47 6.49
CA ASN A 60 -9.07 -30.56 5.50
C ASN A 60 -9.95 -29.50 6.19
N ASP A 61 -10.85 -29.90 7.10
CA ASP A 61 -11.75 -29.00 7.82
C ASP A 61 -11.03 -28.05 8.77
N LEU A 62 -9.89 -28.45 9.35
CA LEU A 62 -9.06 -27.56 10.16
C LEU A 62 -8.28 -26.57 9.30
N ILE A 63 -7.60 -27.07 8.25
CA ILE A 63 -6.76 -26.25 7.38
C ILE A 63 -7.58 -25.25 6.57
N ILE A 64 -8.80 -25.60 6.16
CA ILE A 64 -9.65 -24.67 5.40
C ILE A 64 -9.96 -23.41 6.21
N ASN A 65 -10.17 -23.53 7.53
CA ASN A 65 -10.39 -22.36 8.39
C ASN A 65 -9.14 -21.45 8.42
N ILE A 66 -7.94 -22.04 8.46
CA ILE A 66 -6.66 -21.31 8.40
C ILE A 66 -6.48 -20.59 7.05
N LEU A 67 -6.83 -21.24 5.95
CA LEU A 67 -6.70 -20.68 4.60
C LEU A 67 -7.70 -19.55 4.32
N TYR A 68 -8.90 -19.63 4.89
CA TYR A 68 -9.97 -18.64 4.68
C TYR A 68 -9.98 -17.49 5.67
N GLU A 69 -9.16 -17.53 6.74
CA GLU A 69 -9.04 -16.43 7.70
C GLU A 69 -8.44 -15.17 7.05
N HIS A 70 -7.34 -15.35 6.30
CA HIS A 70 -6.56 -14.26 5.70
C HIS A 70 -6.42 -14.47 4.20
N VAL A 71 -7.30 -13.82 3.45
CA VAL A 71 -7.49 -14.07 2.02
C VAL A 71 -6.91 -12.92 1.19
N SER A 72 -6.10 -13.27 0.19
CA SER A 72 -5.63 -12.34 -0.84
C SER A 72 -6.13 -12.82 -2.20
N LEU A 73 -6.91 -11.99 -2.89
CA LEU A 73 -7.54 -12.32 -4.15
C LEU A 73 -7.01 -11.43 -5.28
N LEU A 74 -6.47 -12.06 -6.32
CA LEU A 74 -6.18 -11.39 -7.57
C LEU A 74 -7.44 -11.33 -8.45
N TYR A 75 -7.99 -10.13 -8.60
CA TYR A 75 -9.24 -9.89 -9.28
C TYR A 75 -9.04 -9.68 -10.78
N ARG A 76 -9.34 -10.73 -11.56
CA ARG A 76 -9.27 -10.78 -13.02
C ARG A 76 -10.66 -10.97 -13.64
N LEU A 77 -10.83 -10.52 -14.87
CA LEU A 77 -12.09 -10.65 -15.64
C LEU A 77 -12.47 -12.11 -15.98
N LYS A 78 -11.55 -13.07 -15.84
CA LYS A 78 -11.80 -14.48 -16.16
C LYS A 78 -12.77 -15.12 -15.17
N ALA A 79 -13.67 -15.97 -15.66
CA ALA A 79 -14.63 -16.70 -14.81
C ALA A 79 -13.97 -17.66 -13.80
N VAL A 80 -12.75 -18.11 -14.11
CA VAL A 80 -11.91 -18.96 -13.25
C VAL A 80 -10.94 -18.16 -12.37
N SER A 81 -11.14 -16.84 -12.24
CA SER A 81 -10.32 -16.03 -11.34
C SER A 81 -10.64 -16.32 -9.87
N ALA A 82 -9.77 -15.86 -8.96
CA ALA A 82 -9.89 -16.14 -7.54
C ALA A 82 -11.20 -15.61 -6.94
N VAL A 83 -11.68 -14.45 -7.41
CA VAL A 83 -12.89 -13.81 -6.85
C VAL A 83 -14.16 -14.63 -7.12
N PRO A 84 -14.53 -15.03 -8.36
CA PRO A 84 -15.68 -15.90 -8.59
C PRO A 84 -15.62 -17.23 -7.83
N LEU A 85 -14.43 -17.80 -7.63
CA LEU A 85 -14.26 -19.03 -6.85
C LEU A 85 -14.49 -18.77 -5.36
N PHE A 86 -13.96 -17.68 -4.83
CA PHE A 86 -14.20 -17.24 -3.46
C PHE A 86 -15.68 -16.99 -3.18
N LEU A 87 -16.39 -16.32 -4.09
CA LEU A 87 -17.83 -16.03 -3.97
C LEU A 87 -18.73 -17.27 -4.02
N LYS A 88 -18.23 -18.39 -4.57
CA LYS A 88 -18.93 -19.68 -4.56
C LYS A 88 -18.68 -20.47 -3.27
N SER A 89 -17.66 -20.11 -2.50
CA SER A 89 -17.39 -20.75 -1.22
C SER A 89 -18.42 -20.31 -0.19
N SER A 90 -18.87 -21.22 0.66
CA SER A 90 -19.69 -20.88 1.83
C SER A 90 -18.88 -20.35 3.01
N LYS A 91 -17.55 -20.23 2.85
CA LYS A 91 -16.60 -19.94 3.95
C LYS A 91 -16.12 -18.48 4.01
N TYR A 92 -16.65 -17.59 3.16
CA TYR A 92 -16.25 -16.17 3.17
C TYR A 92 -16.58 -15.47 4.49
N ASP A 93 -17.53 -15.99 5.27
CA ASP A 93 -17.93 -15.46 6.57
C ASP A 93 -16.84 -15.65 7.65
N GLN A 94 -15.89 -16.56 7.41
CA GLN A 94 -14.75 -16.80 8.29
C GLN A 94 -13.59 -15.81 8.07
N THR A 95 -13.60 -15.08 6.96
CA THR A 95 -12.51 -14.17 6.58
C THR A 95 -12.44 -12.96 7.50
N THR A 96 -11.29 -12.78 8.14
CA THR A 96 -10.98 -11.64 9.02
C THR A 96 -10.19 -10.57 8.30
N SER A 97 -9.40 -10.95 7.28
CA SER A 97 -8.69 -10.01 6.43
C SER A 97 -8.85 -10.37 4.96
N LEU A 98 -9.26 -9.38 4.16
CA LEU A 98 -9.40 -9.50 2.71
C LEU A 98 -8.53 -8.46 2.01
N ASN A 99 -7.54 -8.91 1.24
CA ASN A 99 -6.83 -8.09 0.26
C ASN A 99 -7.37 -8.39 -1.14
N LEU A 100 -7.79 -7.36 -1.88
CA LEU A 100 -8.28 -7.45 -3.24
C LEU A 100 -7.31 -6.70 -4.15
N THR A 101 -6.54 -7.43 -4.96
CA THR A 101 -5.63 -6.83 -5.94
C THR A 101 -6.29 -6.81 -7.31
N ILE A 102 -6.50 -5.61 -7.86
CA ILE A 102 -7.15 -5.42 -9.16
C ILE A 102 -6.13 -5.60 -10.28
N HIS A 103 -6.41 -6.57 -11.16
CA HIS A 103 -5.57 -6.85 -12.32
C HIS A 103 -5.98 -5.98 -13.54
N PRO A 104 -5.04 -5.55 -14.41
CA PRO A 104 -5.30 -4.78 -15.64
C PRO A 104 -6.51 -5.26 -16.45
N THR A 105 -6.61 -6.57 -16.68
CA THR A 105 -7.71 -7.15 -17.48
C THR A 105 -9.10 -6.80 -16.96
N LEU A 106 -9.25 -6.60 -15.63
CA LEU A 106 -10.53 -6.20 -15.04
C LEU A 106 -10.82 -4.73 -15.30
N LEU A 107 -9.81 -3.85 -15.20
CA LEU A 107 -9.92 -2.42 -15.52
C LEU A 107 -10.32 -2.20 -16.98
N SER A 108 -9.72 -2.97 -17.89
CA SER A 108 -10.12 -3.02 -19.30
C SER A 108 -11.60 -3.39 -19.43
N GLY A 109 -12.06 -4.36 -18.64
CA GLY A 109 -13.47 -4.76 -18.55
C GLY A 109 -14.38 -3.62 -18.07
N PHE A 110 -14.03 -2.90 -17.01
CA PHE A 110 -14.80 -1.74 -16.55
C PHE A 110 -14.84 -0.63 -17.60
N ARG A 111 -13.71 -0.36 -18.28
CA ARG A 111 -13.61 0.70 -19.30
C ARG A 111 -14.53 0.46 -20.50
N ILE A 112 -14.69 -0.78 -20.93
CA ILE A 112 -15.57 -1.15 -22.06
C ILE A 112 -16.96 -1.59 -21.59
N GLU A 113 -17.27 -1.34 -20.32
CA GLU A 113 -18.51 -1.74 -19.66
C GLU A 113 -18.88 -3.23 -19.80
N HIS A 114 -17.87 -4.09 -19.75
CA HIS A 114 -18.04 -5.52 -19.93
C HIS A 114 -18.93 -6.12 -18.82
N LYS A 115 -20.07 -6.72 -19.20
CA LYS A 115 -21.08 -7.28 -18.26
C LYS A 115 -20.49 -8.19 -17.18
N ASN A 116 -19.53 -9.05 -17.52
CA ASN A 116 -18.90 -9.95 -16.54
C ASN A 116 -18.06 -9.21 -15.48
N ALA A 117 -17.49 -8.05 -15.81
CA ALA A 117 -16.76 -7.24 -14.83
C ALA A 117 -17.71 -6.78 -13.73
N PHE A 118 -18.83 -6.16 -14.11
CA PHE A 118 -19.86 -5.71 -13.17
C PHE A 118 -20.59 -6.85 -12.47
N LYS A 119 -20.91 -7.96 -13.17
CA LYS A 119 -21.54 -9.13 -12.53
C LYS A 119 -20.70 -9.70 -11.39
N SER A 120 -19.38 -9.79 -11.58
CA SER A 120 -18.48 -10.25 -10.52
C SER A 120 -18.37 -9.24 -9.36
N LEU A 121 -18.45 -7.94 -9.66
CA LEU A 121 -18.48 -6.87 -8.67
C LEU A 121 -19.77 -6.96 -7.85
N ASP A 122 -20.93 -7.11 -8.49
CA ASP A 122 -22.22 -7.26 -7.82
C ASP A 122 -22.21 -8.47 -6.88
N GLY A 123 -21.61 -9.59 -7.31
CA GLY A 123 -21.41 -10.76 -6.45
C GLY A 123 -20.61 -10.43 -5.19
N LEU A 124 -19.54 -9.66 -5.31
CA LEU A 124 -18.74 -9.21 -4.17
C LEU A 124 -19.51 -8.22 -3.28
N LEU A 125 -20.22 -7.25 -3.87
CA LEU A 125 -21.05 -6.28 -3.15
C LEU A 125 -22.17 -6.97 -2.35
N ASN A 126 -22.70 -8.10 -2.83
CA ASN A 126 -23.72 -8.87 -2.11
C ASN A 126 -23.14 -9.69 -0.93
N VAL A 127 -21.88 -10.10 -1.01
CA VAL A 127 -21.23 -10.95 0.00
C VAL A 127 -20.60 -10.12 1.12
N LEU A 128 -19.97 -8.98 0.80
CA LEU A 128 -19.23 -8.14 1.76
C LEU A 128 -20.03 -7.82 3.04
N PRO A 129 -21.31 -7.38 2.98
CA PRO A 129 -22.09 -7.09 4.18
C PRO A 129 -22.28 -8.30 5.12
N GLY A 130 -22.23 -9.53 4.56
CA GLY A 130 -22.35 -10.77 5.30
C GLY A 130 -21.06 -11.23 5.99
N MET A 131 -19.91 -10.64 5.66
CA MET A 131 -18.60 -11.01 6.21
C MET A 131 -18.40 -10.39 7.61
N LYS A 132 -19.21 -10.80 8.59
CA LYS A 132 -19.27 -10.19 9.94
C LYS A 132 -17.96 -10.24 10.74
N ARG A 133 -17.01 -11.09 10.33
CA ARG A 133 -15.69 -11.22 10.94
C ARG A 133 -14.62 -10.39 10.24
N LEU A 134 -14.94 -9.75 9.11
CA LEU A 134 -13.97 -9.00 8.30
C LEU A 134 -13.59 -7.72 9.04
N GLU A 135 -12.39 -7.69 9.59
CA GLU A 135 -11.82 -6.55 10.31
C GLU A 135 -10.95 -5.67 9.42
N THR A 136 -10.30 -6.30 8.43
CA THR A 136 -9.28 -5.67 7.60
C THR A 136 -9.63 -5.83 6.12
N PHE A 137 -9.76 -4.70 5.42
CA PHE A 137 -10.00 -4.67 3.98
C PHE A 137 -8.91 -3.84 3.29
N SER A 138 -8.28 -4.41 2.28
CA SER A 138 -7.31 -3.73 1.43
C SER A 138 -7.72 -3.87 -0.04
N LEU A 139 -7.73 -2.77 -0.78
CA LEU A 139 -7.91 -2.73 -2.22
C LEU A 139 -6.64 -2.16 -2.83
N THR A 140 -5.94 -2.97 -3.62
CA THR A 140 -4.65 -2.61 -4.23
C THR A 140 -4.68 -2.81 -5.74
N MET A 141 -3.72 -2.21 -6.44
CA MET A 141 -3.51 -2.44 -7.87
C MET A 141 -2.33 -3.36 -8.09
N ASP A 142 -2.45 -4.24 -9.09
CA ASP A 142 -1.33 -5.07 -9.51
C ASP A 142 -0.16 -4.21 -10.04
N SER A 143 1.05 -4.49 -9.57
CA SER A 143 2.25 -3.68 -9.82
C SER A 143 2.76 -3.75 -11.27
N GLU A 144 2.32 -4.75 -12.04
CA GLU A 144 2.72 -4.95 -13.44
C GLU A 144 2.07 -3.94 -14.42
N LEU A 145 1.20 -3.06 -13.93
CA LEU A 145 0.60 -2.00 -14.73
C LEU A 145 1.64 -0.94 -15.11
N ASP A 146 2.16 -1.03 -16.32
CA ASP A 146 2.84 0.08 -16.95
C ASP A 146 1.82 1.21 -17.21
N ARG A 147 2.11 2.42 -16.72
CA ARG A 147 1.19 3.59 -16.73
C ARG A 147 0.82 4.04 -18.14
N THR A 148 1.49 3.51 -19.16
CA THR A 148 1.25 3.78 -20.58
C THR A 148 -0.15 3.33 -21.02
N GLN A 149 -0.77 2.37 -20.33
CA GLN A 149 -2.14 1.97 -20.60
C GLN A 149 -3.09 2.71 -19.67
N PHE A 150 -3.85 3.67 -20.23
CA PHE A 150 -4.92 4.46 -19.57
C PHE A 150 -6.09 3.60 -19.07
N GLN A 151 -5.81 2.65 -18.18
CA GLN A 151 -6.80 1.78 -17.58
C GLN A 151 -7.08 2.33 -16.20
N HIS A 152 -8.32 2.76 -16.01
CA HIS A 152 -8.71 3.37 -14.78
C HIS A 152 -9.83 2.59 -14.09
N ILE A 153 -9.76 2.52 -12.76
CA ILE A 153 -10.88 2.02 -11.96
C ILE A 153 -11.91 3.17 -11.79
N PRO A 154 -13.19 2.95 -12.12
CA PRO A 154 -14.21 3.96 -11.89
C PRO A 154 -14.34 4.26 -10.39
N GLY A 155 -14.35 5.54 -10.00
CA GLY A 155 -14.46 5.90 -8.59
C GLY A 155 -15.75 5.40 -7.92
N SER A 156 -16.83 5.30 -8.70
CA SER A 156 -18.10 4.70 -8.25
C SER A 156 -17.98 3.22 -7.89
N VAL A 157 -17.07 2.46 -8.51
CA VAL A 157 -16.80 1.06 -8.15
C VAL A 157 -16.13 0.99 -6.79
N ILE A 158 -15.10 1.82 -6.54
CA ILE A 158 -14.43 1.91 -5.24
C ILE A 158 -15.42 2.34 -4.16
N SER A 159 -16.18 3.42 -4.40
CA SER A 159 -17.18 3.94 -3.45
C SER A 159 -18.21 2.87 -3.08
N LYS A 160 -18.78 2.14 -4.06
CA LYS A 160 -19.70 1.02 -3.80
C LYS A 160 -19.07 -0.08 -2.95
N LEU A 161 -17.81 -0.45 -3.23
CA LEU A 161 -17.10 -1.45 -2.43
C LEU A 161 -16.95 -1.00 -0.98
N VAL A 162 -16.51 0.25 -0.77
CA VAL A 162 -16.31 0.85 0.56
C VAL A 162 -17.62 0.91 1.34
N LEU A 163 -18.72 1.33 0.70
CA LEU A 163 -20.04 1.41 1.32
C LEU A 163 -20.64 0.02 1.64
N ALA A 164 -20.23 -1.03 0.91
CA ALA A 164 -20.64 -2.40 1.18
C ALA A 164 -19.84 -3.07 2.31
N LEU A 165 -18.81 -2.42 2.86
CA LEU A 165 -17.98 -3.01 3.90
C LEU A 165 -18.75 -3.17 5.22
N PRO A 166 -18.69 -4.35 5.86
CA PRO A 166 -19.43 -4.64 7.08
C PRO A 166 -18.92 -3.80 8.25
N ALA A 167 -19.76 -3.63 9.29
CA ALA A 167 -19.46 -2.87 10.50
C ALA A 167 -18.21 -3.32 11.25
N SER A 168 -17.78 -4.57 11.05
CA SER A 168 -16.56 -5.12 11.62
C SER A 168 -15.28 -4.53 11.02
N VAL A 169 -15.33 -3.92 9.82
CA VAL A 169 -14.12 -3.37 9.18
C VAL A 169 -13.66 -2.12 9.92
N VAL A 170 -12.55 -2.26 10.62
CA VAL A 170 -11.87 -1.20 11.38
C VAL A 170 -10.53 -0.82 10.74
N ASN A 171 -10.00 -1.62 9.81
CA ASN A 171 -8.77 -1.31 9.09
C ASN A 171 -9.04 -1.24 7.58
N LEU A 172 -8.79 -0.08 6.99
CA LEU A 172 -9.03 0.17 5.57
C LEU A 172 -7.75 0.62 4.86
N GLU A 173 -7.44 -0.05 3.76
CA GLU A 173 -6.43 0.39 2.80
C GLU A 173 -7.05 0.48 1.39
N LEU A 174 -6.89 1.63 0.73
CA LEU A 174 -7.23 1.83 -0.68
C LEU A 174 -6.01 2.41 -1.40
N ASP A 175 -5.29 1.60 -2.18
CA ASP A 175 -4.14 2.03 -2.96
C ASP A 175 -4.38 1.77 -4.46
N SER A 176 -4.89 2.78 -5.15
CA SER A 176 -5.17 2.77 -6.58
C SER A 176 -3.94 3.13 -7.42
N ARG A 177 -2.81 3.52 -6.81
CA ARG A 177 -1.60 4.00 -7.50
C ARG A 177 -1.82 5.17 -8.47
N GLY A 178 -2.90 5.93 -8.26
CA GLY A 178 -3.32 7.00 -9.17
C GLY A 178 -4.11 6.52 -10.39
N ALA A 179 -4.60 5.27 -10.36
CA ALA A 179 -5.31 4.66 -11.48
C ALA A 179 -6.81 5.03 -11.49
N GLU A 180 -7.37 5.81 -10.59
CA GLU A 180 -8.78 6.22 -10.72
C GLU A 180 -8.98 7.19 -11.89
N ALA A 181 -10.12 7.05 -12.57
CA ALA A 181 -10.42 7.84 -13.75
C ALA A 181 -10.86 9.24 -13.30
N ASN A 182 -10.10 10.28 -13.65
CA ASN A 182 -10.56 11.67 -13.54
C ASN A 182 -10.56 12.34 -14.93
N ARG A 183 -10.92 11.59 -15.98
CA ARG A 183 -11.01 12.15 -17.32
C ARG A 183 -12.29 12.96 -17.41
N HIS A 184 -12.11 14.28 -17.38
CA HIS A 184 -13.08 15.32 -17.74
C HIS A 184 -13.47 15.28 -19.25
N GLY A 185 -13.62 14.09 -19.83
CA GLY A 185 -14.11 13.92 -21.19
C GLY A 185 -15.59 14.30 -21.24
N SER A 186 -15.88 15.40 -21.91
CA SER A 186 -17.18 16.04 -22.07
C SER A 186 -18.35 15.05 -22.25
N GLY A 187 -19.24 14.94 -21.26
CA GLY A 187 -20.64 14.60 -21.51
C GLY A 187 -21.26 13.45 -20.70
N SER A 188 -20.51 12.57 -20.04
CA SER A 188 -21.10 11.54 -19.17
C SER A 188 -21.01 11.94 -17.70
N ALA A 189 -22.07 11.61 -16.94
CA ALA A 189 -22.26 11.95 -15.54
C ALA A 189 -20.96 11.73 -14.75
N GLN A 190 -20.39 12.85 -14.30
CA GLN A 190 -19.11 12.93 -13.63
C GLN A 190 -19.27 12.29 -12.24
N THR A 191 -19.07 10.98 -12.11
CA THR A 191 -18.87 10.37 -10.78
C THR A 191 -17.62 11.01 -10.21
N THR A 192 -17.83 11.86 -9.22
CA THR A 192 -16.80 12.73 -8.71
C THR A 192 -15.88 11.95 -7.79
N SER A 193 -14.59 12.27 -7.78
CA SER A 193 -13.64 11.79 -6.77
C SER A 193 -14.11 12.00 -5.31
N HIS A 194 -15.06 12.91 -5.14
CA HIS A 194 -15.87 13.13 -3.96
C HIS A 194 -16.58 11.86 -3.44
N ASP A 195 -17.08 10.98 -4.31
CA ASP A 195 -17.87 9.79 -3.92
C ASP A 195 -17.02 8.79 -3.12
N ILE A 196 -15.72 8.69 -3.41
CA ILE A 196 -14.80 7.85 -2.65
C ILE A 196 -14.52 8.49 -1.29
N CYS A 197 -14.22 9.80 -1.28
CA CYS A 197 -13.91 10.52 -0.04
C CYS A 197 -15.09 10.52 0.92
N ASP A 198 -16.31 10.69 0.40
CA ASP A 198 -17.56 10.61 1.17
C ASP A 198 -17.80 9.19 1.71
N ALA A 199 -17.66 8.17 0.85
CA ALA A 199 -17.80 6.78 1.30
C ALA A 199 -16.80 6.41 2.41
N VAL A 200 -15.54 6.86 2.30
CA VAL A 200 -14.55 6.68 3.36
C VAL A 200 -14.91 7.51 4.59
N ALA A 201 -15.42 8.73 4.40
CA ALA A 201 -15.80 9.61 5.50
C ALA A 201 -16.83 8.95 6.44
N GLN A 202 -17.79 8.22 5.86
CA GLN A 202 -18.81 7.47 6.59
C GLN A 202 -18.24 6.33 7.46
N LEU A 203 -17.00 5.88 7.19
CA LEU A 203 -16.36 4.82 7.97
C LEU A 203 -15.54 5.32 9.16
N PHE A 204 -15.15 6.61 9.21
CA PHE A 204 -14.30 7.13 10.29
C PHE A 204 -14.74 6.81 11.71
N PRO A 205 -16.05 6.81 12.07
CA PRO A 205 -16.48 6.49 13.42
C PRO A 205 -16.01 5.13 13.95
N ARG A 206 -15.65 4.20 13.06
CA ARG A 206 -15.18 2.85 13.42
C ARG A 206 -13.73 2.54 13.02
N LEU A 207 -13.10 3.37 12.18
CA LEU A 207 -11.76 3.04 11.67
C LEU A 207 -10.68 3.25 12.74
N HIS A 208 -9.86 2.24 12.95
CA HIS A 208 -8.62 2.29 13.72
C HIS A 208 -7.43 2.60 12.81
N THR A 209 -7.40 2.05 11.60
CA THR A 209 -6.31 2.25 10.65
C THR A 209 -6.86 2.65 9.29
N LEU A 210 -6.32 3.73 8.72
CA LEU A 210 -6.65 4.20 7.38
C LEU A 210 -5.36 4.40 6.57
N ALA A 211 -5.31 3.84 5.37
CA ALA A 211 -4.27 4.13 4.38
C ALA A 211 -4.90 4.39 3.01
N LEU A 212 -4.70 5.58 2.47
CA LEU A 212 -5.26 6.00 1.18
C LEU A 212 -4.16 6.43 0.23
N GLY A 213 -3.94 5.65 -0.81
CA GLY A 213 -3.12 5.98 -1.97
C GLY A 213 -4.01 6.18 -3.19
N LEU A 214 -4.62 7.36 -3.33
CA LEU A 214 -5.55 7.69 -4.43
C LEU A 214 -5.00 8.83 -5.28
N ASP A 215 -5.34 8.95 -6.57
CA ASP A 215 -5.01 10.14 -7.40
C ASP A 215 -5.53 11.41 -6.74
N HIS A 216 -6.73 11.35 -6.15
CA HIS A 216 -7.40 12.49 -5.59
C HIS A 216 -7.99 12.19 -4.21
N ILE A 217 -7.60 13.00 -3.22
CA ILE A 217 -8.18 13.02 -1.87
C ILE A 217 -8.66 14.45 -1.62
N CYS A 218 -9.98 14.65 -1.55
CA CYS A 218 -10.57 15.96 -1.31
C CYS A 218 -10.82 16.19 0.18
N GLU A 219 -11.16 17.42 0.53
CA GLU A 219 -11.42 17.83 1.92
C GLU A 219 -12.65 17.16 2.54
N MET A 220 -13.58 16.67 1.73
CA MET A 220 -14.77 15.99 2.23
C MET A 220 -14.44 14.71 2.99
N ILE A 221 -13.26 14.13 2.78
CA ILE A 221 -12.81 13.03 3.63
C ILE A 221 -12.76 13.45 5.11
N LEU A 222 -12.44 14.71 5.38
CA LEU A 222 -12.43 15.29 6.73
C LEU A 222 -13.81 15.84 7.12
N GLY A 223 -14.82 15.75 6.23
CA GLY A 223 -16.18 16.23 6.44
C GLY A 223 -16.86 15.57 7.64
N ALA A 224 -16.61 14.27 7.84
CA ALA A 224 -17.08 13.53 9.02
C ALA A 224 -16.64 14.17 10.35
N PHE A 225 -15.52 14.88 10.36
CA PHE A 225 -15.02 15.58 11.55
C PHE A 225 -15.69 16.95 11.73
N ASN A 226 -16.05 17.62 10.63
CA ASN A 226 -16.77 18.89 10.68
C ASN A 226 -18.19 18.71 11.21
N ASP A 227 -18.90 17.67 10.76
CA ASP A 227 -20.28 17.40 11.20
C ASP A 227 -20.34 17.14 12.71
N ALA A 228 -19.29 16.52 13.27
CA ALA A 228 -19.16 16.30 14.71
C ALA A 228 -18.92 17.58 15.52
N ILE A 229 -18.37 18.63 14.91
CA ILE A 229 -18.11 19.93 15.57
C ILE A 229 -19.31 20.86 15.39
N GLY A 230 -19.89 20.85 14.20
CA GLY A 230 -20.69 21.96 13.71
C GLY A 230 -22.16 21.93 14.11
N GLY A 231 -22.74 20.77 14.42
CA GLY A 231 -24.20 20.64 14.65
C GLY A 231 -25.01 21.45 13.63
N THR A 232 -24.52 21.56 12.39
CA THR A 232 -24.88 22.67 11.52
C THR A 232 -26.33 22.54 11.12
N GLU A 233 -27.10 23.52 11.59
CA GLU A 233 -28.55 23.71 11.47
C GLU A 233 -29.03 23.88 10.00
N THR A 234 -28.75 22.91 9.14
CA THR A 234 -29.32 22.91 7.77
C THR A 234 -30.82 22.57 7.77
N SER A 235 -31.35 22.11 8.91
CA SER A 235 -32.78 22.02 9.17
C SER A 235 -33.12 23.01 10.28
N GLY A 236 -33.88 24.07 9.97
CA GLY A 236 -34.21 25.19 10.88
C GLY A 236 -35.08 24.84 12.10
N LYS A 237 -34.84 23.69 12.73
CA LYS A 237 -35.34 23.37 14.05
C LYS A 237 -34.15 23.32 15.01
N PRO A 238 -34.12 24.18 16.05
CA PRO A 238 -33.09 24.14 17.07
C PRO A 238 -33.22 22.80 17.82
N ILE A 239 -32.41 21.83 17.42
CA ILE A 239 -32.30 20.57 18.15
C ILE A 239 -31.41 20.87 19.35
N LYS A 240 -31.97 20.81 20.55
CA LYS A 240 -31.23 20.75 21.81
C LYS A 240 -30.40 19.46 21.82
N THR A 241 -29.33 19.41 21.04
CA THR A 241 -28.40 18.28 21.02
C THR A 241 -27.37 18.50 22.11
N SER A 242 -27.28 17.49 22.97
CA SER A 242 -26.22 17.30 23.94
C SER A 242 -24.85 17.49 23.28
N ASN A 243 -23.97 18.30 23.89
CA ASN A 243 -22.59 18.60 23.48
C ASN A 243 -21.64 17.37 23.58
N GLN A 244 -22.07 16.20 23.16
CA GLN A 244 -21.19 15.03 23.12
C GLN A 244 -20.28 15.16 21.90
N THR A 245 -19.04 15.54 22.15
CA THR A 245 -17.97 15.49 21.16
C THR A 245 -17.80 14.04 20.71
N THR A 246 -18.03 13.78 19.42
CA THR A 246 -17.77 12.45 18.84
C THR A 246 -16.27 12.15 18.95
N ILE A 247 -15.95 11.03 19.58
CA ILE A 247 -14.57 10.52 19.70
C ILE A 247 -14.35 9.51 18.59
N PHE A 248 -13.29 9.70 17.79
CA PHE A 248 -12.92 8.78 16.73
C PHE A 248 -11.84 7.81 17.20
N PRO A 249 -11.96 6.49 16.93
CA PRO A 249 -11.02 5.49 17.44
C PRO A 249 -9.75 5.35 16.56
N LEU A 250 -9.55 6.26 15.61
CA LEU A 250 -8.44 6.24 14.65
C LEU A 250 -7.09 6.34 15.36
N ARG A 251 -6.22 5.37 15.09
CA ARG A 251 -4.87 5.24 15.64
C ARG A 251 -3.81 5.59 14.60
N HIS A 252 -4.03 5.18 13.37
CA HIS A 252 -3.10 5.47 12.27
C HIS A 252 -3.84 5.95 11.02
N ALA A 253 -3.32 7.01 10.41
CA ALA A 253 -3.79 7.52 9.14
C ALA A 253 -2.61 7.81 8.19
N LEU A 254 -2.69 7.31 6.97
CA LEU A 254 -1.81 7.66 5.87
C LEU A 254 -2.66 8.19 4.70
N LEU A 255 -2.37 9.41 4.26
CA LEU A 255 -2.97 10.01 3.07
C LEU A 255 -1.87 10.27 2.04
N TYR A 256 -2.00 9.69 0.86
CA TYR A 256 -1.05 9.80 -0.22
C TYR A 256 -1.76 10.11 -1.55
N PRO A 257 -2.05 11.40 -1.85
CA PRO A 257 -2.52 11.82 -3.15
C PRO A 257 -1.44 11.60 -4.23
N TYR A 258 -1.70 10.73 -5.22
CA TYR A 258 -0.76 10.43 -6.30
C TYR A 258 -0.67 11.54 -7.35
N ARG A 259 -1.71 12.36 -7.53
CA ARG A 259 -1.69 13.41 -8.55
C ARG A 259 -0.94 14.64 -8.07
N ASN A 260 0.05 15.00 -8.87
CA ASN A 260 0.65 16.32 -8.83
C ASN A 260 0.25 17.04 -10.10
N TYR A 261 -0.49 18.14 -9.95
CA TYR A 261 -0.67 19.04 -11.07
C TYR A 261 0.68 19.68 -11.37
N PRO A 262 1.18 19.59 -12.62
CA PRO A 262 2.36 20.36 -13.01
C PRO A 262 2.06 21.84 -12.75
N SER A 263 3.06 22.52 -12.20
CA SER A 263 3.07 23.97 -11.98
C SER A 263 2.59 24.67 -13.24
N GLY A 264 1.46 25.38 -13.17
CA GLY A 264 0.88 26.14 -14.29
C GLY A 264 -0.43 25.58 -14.86
N THR A 265 -0.79 24.32 -14.56
CA THR A 265 -2.18 23.88 -14.80
C THR A 265 -3.02 24.20 -13.57
N PRO A 266 -4.12 24.97 -13.71
CA PRO A 266 -5.00 25.21 -12.58
C PRO A 266 -5.56 23.85 -12.14
N PRO A 267 -5.38 23.46 -10.87
CA PRO A 267 -5.96 22.22 -10.38
C PRO A 267 -7.50 22.33 -10.51
N PRO A 268 -8.22 21.20 -10.68
CA PRO A 268 -9.67 21.19 -10.62
C PRO A 268 -10.13 21.83 -9.32
N ARG A 269 -11.27 22.53 -9.35
CA ARG A 269 -11.84 23.18 -8.16
C ARG A 269 -12.02 22.24 -6.97
N SER A 270 -12.15 20.94 -7.22
CA SER A 270 -12.30 19.89 -6.20
C SER A 270 -10.98 19.42 -5.58
N TYR A 271 -9.83 19.74 -6.18
CA TYR A 271 -8.54 19.26 -5.70
C TYR A 271 -8.12 20.02 -4.46
N CYS A 272 -7.88 19.27 -3.38
CA CYS A 272 -7.25 19.79 -2.19
C CYS A 272 -5.74 19.55 -2.29
N PRO A 273 -4.92 20.60 -2.36
CA PRO A 273 -3.48 20.45 -2.22
C PRO A 273 -3.14 19.72 -0.92
N ALA A 274 -2.15 18.83 -0.97
CA ALA A 274 -1.81 17.99 0.17
C ALA A 274 -1.39 18.79 1.42
N ASP A 275 -0.83 19.99 1.25
CA ASP A 275 -0.53 20.93 2.35
C ASP A 275 -1.81 21.49 2.99
N VAL A 276 -2.83 21.83 2.20
CA VAL A 276 -4.14 22.25 2.70
C VAL A 276 -4.81 21.11 3.47
N LEU A 277 -4.78 19.90 2.91
CA LEU A 277 -5.30 18.70 3.56
C LEU A 277 -4.57 18.43 4.89
N ALA A 278 -3.24 18.52 4.90
CA ALA A 278 -2.42 18.35 6.10
C ALA A 278 -2.74 19.38 7.19
N LYS A 279 -2.91 20.66 6.83
CA LYS A 279 -3.30 21.72 7.78
C LYS A 279 -4.67 21.48 8.39
N LYS A 280 -5.66 21.12 7.55
CA LYS A 280 -7.01 20.82 8.01
C LYS A 280 -6.98 19.61 8.95
N ALA A 281 -6.34 18.52 8.54
CA ALA A 281 -6.14 17.33 9.38
C ALA A 281 -5.44 17.67 10.72
N SER A 282 -4.40 18.51 10.69
CA SER A 282 -3.68 18.95 11.89
C SER A 282 -4.60 19.69 12.87
N SER A 283 -5.51 20.52 12.36
CA SER A 283 -6.47 21.24 13.21
C SER A 283 -7.35 20.30 14.03
N PHE A 284 -7.81 19.20 13.43
CA PHE A 284 -8.60 18.19 14.16
C PHE A 284 -7.76 17.39 15.17
N CYS A 285 -6.48 17.15 14.88
CA CYS A 285 -5.57 16.50 15.84
C CYS A 285 -5.43 17.33 17.12
N HIS A 286 -5.40 18.67 17.02
CA HIS A 286 -5.31 19.57 18.17
C HIS A 286 -6.61 19.69 18.97
N LEU A 287 -7.77 19.36 18.37
CA LEU A 287 -9.08 19.39 19.04
C LEU A 287 -9.36 18.15 19.90
N HIS A 288 -8.37 17.27 20.11
CA HIS A 288 -8.49 16.02 20.89
C HIS A 288 -9.60 15.06 20.42
N GLN A 289 -10.05 15.16 19.18
CA GLN A 289 -11.07 14.27 18.60
C GLN A 289 -10.56 12.85 18.35
N PHE A 290 -9.24 12.67 18.30
CA PHE A 290 -8.56 11.39 18.12
C PHE A 290 -7.63 11.11 19.30
N PRO A 291 -8.16 10.73 20.47
CA PRO A 291 -7.35 10.50 21.67
C PRO A 291 -6.38 9.31 21.52
N HIS A 292 -6.60 8.44 20.53
CA HIS A 292 -5.77 7.26 20.27
C HIS A 292 -4.83 7.41 19.08
N LEU A 293 -4.77 8.59 18.45
CA LEU A 293 -3.98 8.80 17.23
C LEU A 293 -2.48 8.77 17.55
N GLN A 294 -1.79 7.76 17.01
CA GLN A 294 -0.36 7.54 17.17
C GLN A 294 0.43 8.06 15.96
N SER A 295 -0.16 7.99 14.76
CA SER A 295 0.47 8.49 13.55
C SER A 295 -0.55 9.05 12.56
N PHE A 296 -0.30 10.24 12.04
CA PHE A 296 -1.04 10.80 10.91
C PHE A 296 -0.03 11.38 9.93
N ILE A 297 0.08 10.75 8.77
CA ILE A 297 1.07 11.05 7.76
C ILE A 297 0.38 11.46 6.47
N VAL A 298 0.81 12.59 5.90
CA VAL A 298 0.40 13.04 4.57
C VAL A 298 1.65 13.04 3.69
N ILE A 299 1.63 12.20 2.66
CA ILE A 299 2.71 12.11 1.69
C ILE A 299 2.30 12.87 0.44
N GLN A 300 3.18 13.71 -0.06
CA GLN A 300 3.03 14.41 -1.31
C GLN A 300 4.27 14.16 -2.15
N ARG A 301 4.08 13.87 -3.43
CA ARG A 301 5.16 13.94 -4.39
C ARG A 301 5.20 15.37 -4.93
N GLN A 302 6.36 15.95 -5.16
CA GLN A 302 6.51 17.23 -5.84
C GLN A 302 7.44 16.98 -7.01
N LEU A 303 6.92 17.19 -8.22
CA LEU A 303 7.76 17.17 -9.41
C LEU A 303 8.54 18.49 -9.43
N ALA A 304 9.80 18.41 -9.82
CA ALA A 304 10.56 19.58 -10.20
C ALA A 304 9.75 20.33 -11.26
N GLU A 305 9.54 21.63 -11.04
CA GLU A 305 8.81 22.44 -12.01
C GLU A 305 9.51 22.32 -13.35
N TYR A 306 8.77 21.90 -14.37
CA TYR A 306 9.26 21.79 -15.74
C TYR A 306 9.36 23.20 -16.34
N THR A 307 10.16 24.05 -15.69
CA THR A 307 10.70 25.20 -16.38
C THR A 307 11.57 24.63 -17.50
N PRO A 308 11.49 25.12 -18.74
CA PRO A 308 12.40 24.77 -19.83
C PRO A 308 13.79 25.35 -19.55
N HIS A 309 14.30 25.11 -18.34
CA HIS A 309 15.64 25.47 -17.93
C HIS A 309 16.60 24.43 -18.55
N PRO A 310 17.74 24.86 -19.09
CA PRO A 310 18.75 23.94 -19.62
C PRO A 310 19.30 22.98 -18.55
N ASP A 311 19.04 23.25 -17.27
CA ASP A 311 19.62 22.56 -16.12
C ASP A 311 18.74 21.42 -15.58
N ARG A 312 18.20 20.56 -16.45
CA ARG A 312 17.37 19.44 -15.99
C ARG A 312 18.08 18.54 -14.97
N ASP A 313 19.40 18.41 -15.10
CA ASP A 313 20.24 17.61 -14.21
C ASP A 313 20.40 18.22 -12.81
N LEU A 314 20.10 19.52 -12.62
CA LEU A 314 20.14 20.19 -11.32
C LEU A 314 18.85 20.01 -10.51
N PHE A 315 17.75 19.65 -11.15
CA PHE A 315 16.45 19.62 -10.49
C PHE A 315 16.03 18.20 -10.13
N TRP A 316 16.01 17.95 -8.83
CA TRP A 316 15.49 16.71 -8.29
C TRP A 316 14.00 16.85 -7.99
N HIS A 317 13.26 15.77 -8.19
CA HIS A 317 11.93 15.67 -7.63
C HIS A 317 12.02 15.47 -6.12
N MET A 318 10.91 15.67 -5.40
CA MET A 318 10.91 15.52 -3.96
C MET A 318 9.69 14.74 -3.48
N TRP A 319 9.91 13.96 -2.44
CA TRP A 319 8.85 13.49 -1.56
C TRP A 319 8.77 14.41 -0.35
N ILE A 320 7.57 14.88 -0.07
CA ILE A 320 7.25 15.68 1.10
C ILE A 320 6.40 14.82 2.01
N ILE A 321 6.96 14.42 3.15
CA ILE A 321 6.30 13.58 4.15
C ILE A 321 6.00 14.46 5.35
N ARG A 322 4.72 14.77 5.57
CA ARG A 322 4.25 15.54 6.72
C ARG A 322 3.73 14.59 7.78
N ASN A 323 4.35 14.58 8.95
CA ASN A 323 3.86 13.86 10.12
C ASN A 323 3.18 14.87 11.05
N LEU A 324 1.86 14.78 11.17
CA LEU A 324 1.05 15.75 11.90
C LEU A 324 1.18 15.57 13.42
N ILE A 325 1.43 14.34 13.88
CA ILE A 325 1.61 14.03 15.31
C ILE A 325 2.93 14.57 15.82
N SER A 326 4.03 14.32 15.11
CA SER A 326 5.33 14.89 15.48
C SER A 326 5.50 16.34 15.01
N ASN A 327 4.53 16.89 14.29
CA ASN A 327 4.59 18.20 13.63
C ASN A 327 5.94 18.40 12.89
N THR A 328 6.28 17.47 12.00
CA THR A 328 7.51 17.52 11.21
C THR A 328 7.24 17.34 9.72
N THR A 329 8.06 17.97 8.89
CA THR A 329 8.10 17.74 7.44
C THR A 329 9.45 17.14 7.05
N SER A 330 9.44 15.98 6.40
CA SER A 330 10.63 15.37 5.81
C SER A 330 10.61 15.57 4.29
N LEU A 331 11.73 16.02 3.76
CA LEU A 331 11.94 16.32 2.35
C LEU A 331 12.99 15.37 1.81
N ILE A 332 12.56 14.45 0.95
CA ILE A 332 13.40 13.37 0.43
C ILE A 332 13.55 13.59 -1.08
N PRO A 333 14.72 14.03 -1.55
CA PRO A 333 14.95 14.20 -2.96
C PRO A 333 15.01 12.83 -3.65
N TYR A 334 14.47 12.77 -4.85
CA TYR A 334 14.60 11.61 -5.71
C TYR A 334 14.73 12.03 -7.18
N ASN A 335 15.37 11.19 -7.99
CA ASN A 335 15.51 11.40 -9.41
C ASN A 335 15.26 10.11 -10.19
N GLU A 336 14.80 10.24 -11.43
CA GLU A 336 14.66 9.11 -12.35
C GLU A 336 16.01 8.88 -13.04
N VAL A 337 16.51 7.64 -12.98
CA VAL A 337 17.74 7.23 -13.63
C VAL A 337 17.38 6.50 -14.91
N ASN A 338 17.83 7.05 -16.03
CA ASN A 338 17.68 6.41 -17.31
C ASN A 338 18.69 5.29 -17.42
N VAL A 339 18.20 4.05 -17.42
CA VAL A 339 19.00 2.85 -17.70
C VAL A 339 18.54 2.28 -19.03
N THR A 340 19.44 2.23 -20.01
CA THR A 340 19.10 1.71 -21.35
C THR A 340 18.65 0.25 -21.26
N GLY A 341 17.48 -0.06 -21.83
CA GLY A 341 16.95 -1.43 -21.88
C GLY A 341 16.31 -1.93 -20.58
N CYS A 342 16.18 -1.10 -19.55
CA CYS A 342 15.54 -1.45 -18.29
C CYS A 342 14.34 -0.55 -17.98
N ASN A 343 13.46 -1.01 -17.09
CA ASN A 343 12.46 -0.13 -16.48
C ASN A 343 13.17 1.01 -15.72
N PRO A 344 12.60 2.23 -15.70
CA PRO A 344 13.24 3.35 -15.02
C PRO A 344 13.48 3.02 -13.55
N LEU A 345 14.71 3.24 -13.10
CA LEU A 345 15.08 3.21 -11.70
C LEU A 345 14.96 4.61 -11.11
N PHE A 346 14.81 4.67 -9.79
CA PHE A 346 14.71 5.91 -9.07
C PHE A 346 15.76 5.94 -7.99
N THR A 347 16.64 6.93 -8.05
CA THR A 347 17.57 7.23 -6.96
C THR A 347 16.85 8.05 -5.92
N VAL A 348 16.90 7.61 -4.67
CA VAL A 348 16.46 8.38 -3.50
C VAL A 348 17.65 8.62 -2.62
N ARG A 349 17.74 9.82 -2.05
CA ARG A 349 18.82 10.15 -1.14
C ARG A 349 18.36 10.29 0.30
N ASP A 350 19.13 9.72 1.23
CA ASP A 350 18.88 9.86 2.67
C ASP A 350 19.51 11.14 3.27
N THR A 351 19.38 11.30 4.58
CA THR A 351 19.94 12.43 5.34
C THR A 351 21.46 12.40 5.48
N SER A 352 22.07 11.23 5.34
CA SER A 352 23.53 11.09 5.30
C SER A 352 24.09 11.44 3.93
N GLY A 353 23.25 11.45 2.90
CA GLY A 353 23.62 11.66 1.51
C GLY A 353 23.84 10.35 0.75
N ASN A 354 23.51 9.19 1.34
CA ASN A 354 23.62 7.93 0.63
C ASN A 354 22.47 7.79 -0.37
N ASP A 355 22.82 7.26 -1.53
CA ASP A 355 21.89 7.00 -2.62
C ASP A 355 21.38 5.56 -2.57
N HIS A 356 20.08 5.42 -2.80
CA HIS A 356 19.38 4.16 -2.83
C HIS A 356 18.57 4.08 -4.13
N LEU A 357 18.92 3.13 -4.99
CA LEU A 357 18.23 2.94 -6.26
C LEU A 357 17.14 1.88 -6.13
N LEU A 358 15.94 2.25 -6.56
CA LEU A 358 14.74 1.44 -6.41
C LEU A 358 13.95 1.40 -7.72
N SER A 359 13.21 0.31 -7.95
CA SER A 359 12.16 0.35 -8.96
C SER A 359 11.08 1.37 -8.55
N ARG A 360 10.29 1.86 -9.51
CA ARG A 360 9.16 2.75 -9.20
C ARG A 360 8.22 2.16 -8.14
N SER A 361 7.89 0.88 -8.27
CA SER A 361 6.99 0.20 -7.32
C SER A 361 7.63 0.11 -5.94
N ASP A 362 8.90 -0.30 -5.86
CA ASP A 362 9.60 -0.39 -4.57
C ASP A 362 9.77 0.99 -3.92
N LEU A 363 9.99 2.04 -4.71
CA LEU A 363 10.02 3.42 -4.21
C LEU A 363 8.69 3.83 -3.59
N HIS A 364 7.57 3.65 -4.32
CA HIS A 364 6.25 3.98 -3.79
C HIS A 364 5.94 3.17 -2.54
N THR A 365 6.23 1.86 -2.56
CA THR A 365 6.06 0.99 -1.40
C THR A 365 7.00 1.36 -0.26
N ALA A 366 8.19 1.87 -0.51
CA ALA A 366 9.10 2.34 0.54
C ALA A 366 8.62 3.67 1.15
N MET A 367 8.21 4.63 0.34
CA MET A 367 7.75 5.93 0.81
C MET A 367 6.43 5.82 1.55
N ALA A 368 5.46 5.11 0.97
CA ALA A 368 4.23 4.79 1.65
C ALA A 368 4.52 3.84 2.80
N GLY A 369 5.00 2.63 2.55
CA GLY A 369 5.19 1.52 3.50
C GLY A 369 6.18 1.74 4.64
N GLY A 370 7.23 2.55 4.44
CA GLY A 370 8.15 2.94 5.51
C GLY A 370 7.51 3.90 6.52
N GLN A 371 6.47 4.59 6.09
CA GLN A 371 5.61 5.44 6.93
C GLN A 371 4.29 4.74 7.27
N CYS A 372 3.90 3.73 6.48
CA CYS A 372 2.63 3.06 6.55
C CYS A 372 2.74 1.97 7.60
N PRO A 373 1.80 1.92 8.53
CA PRO A 373 1.78 0.91 9.58
C PRO A 373 1.48 -0.50 8.97
N TRP A 374 1.03 -0.57 7.71
CA TRP A 374 0.63 -1.80 7.05
C TRP A 374 1.80 -2.69 6.60
N THR A 375 1.79 -3.94 7.06
CA THR A 375 2.73 -4.98 6.66
C THR A 375 2.07 -6.04 5.79
N THR A 376 2.76 -6.40 4.70
CA THR A 376 2.34 -7.48 3.80
C THR A 376 2.91 -8.81 4.29
N GLY A 377 2.04 -9.77 4.57
CA GLY A 377 2.37 -11.14 4.93
C GLY A 377 2.72 -12.02 3.72
N HIS A 378 3.14 -13.26 3.96
CA HIS A 378 3.55 -14.20 2.89
C HIS A 378 2.41 -14.57 1.93
N SER A 379 1.16 -14.51 2.40
CA SER A 379 -0.03 -14.72 1.56
C SER A 379 -0.43 -13.49 0.73
N GLY A 380 0.35 -12.41 0.78
CA GLY A 380 0.00 -11.13 0.16
C GLY A 380 -1.07 -10.36 0.94
N VAL A 381 -1.53 -10.87 2.08
CA VAL A 381 -2.46 -10.18 2.97
C VAL A 381 -1.77 -9.01 3.64
N ARG A 382 -2.47 -7.89 3.75
CA ARG A 382 -1.94 -6.66 4.34
C ARG A 382 -2.66 -6.39 5.65
N VAL A 383 -1.92 -6.20 6.73
CA VAL A 383 -2.47 -5.93 8.06
C VAL A 383 -1.78 -4.73 8.69
N PRO A 384 -2.46 -3.96 9.57
CA PRO A 384 -1.82 -2.91 10.36
C PRO A 384 -0.79 -3.48 11.36
N PRO A 385 0.05 -2.65 12.01
CA PRO A 385 1.13 -3.10 12.86
C PRO A 385 0.62 -3.51 14.24
N GLU A 386 -0.53 -2.98 14.65
CA GLU A 386 -1.25 -3.43 15.85
C GLU A 386 -2.03 -4.73 15.61
N PHE A 387 -1.98 -5.30 14.40
CA PHE A 387 -2.64 -6.57 14.12
C PHE A 387 -1.99 -7.70 14.90
N GLY A 388 -2.59 -8.01 16.04
CA GLY A 388 -2.20 -9.10 16.91
C GLY A 388 -0.82 -8.97 17.54
N ASN A 389 -0.47 -9.96 18.35
CA ASN A 389 0.87 -10.09 18.93
C ASN A 389 1.88 -10.61 17.89
N THR A 390 3.17 -10.65 18.25
CA THR A 390 4.24 -11.16 17.38
C THR A 390 3.92 -12.54 16.80
N ALA A 391 3.30 -13.44 17.57
CA ALA A 391 2.92 -14.76 17.10
C ALA A 391 1.81 -14.70 16.03
N GLN A 392 0.79 -13.87 16.21
CA GLN A 392 -0.27 -13.66 15.21
C GLN A 392 0.29 -13.04 13.91
N ARG A 393 1.22 -12.10 14.01
CA ARG A 393 1.92 -11.54 12.86
C ARG A 393 2.83 -12.57 12.18
N ALA A 394 3.48 -13.44 12.94
CA ALA A 394 4.23 -14.56 12.39
C ALA A 394 3.31 -15.52 11.61
N LYS A 395 2.11 -15.84 12.11
CA LYS A 395 1.14 -16.73 11.43
C LYS A 395 0.77 -16.28 10.02
N ILE A 396 0.62 -14.98 9.80
CA ILE A 396 0.37 -14.41 8.46
C ILE A 396 1.66 -14.20 7.66
N GLY A 397 2.82 -14.54 8.21
CA GLY A 397 4.11 -14.36 7.58
C GLY A 397 4.51 -12.88 7.48
N VAL A 398 4.23 -12.06 8.49
CA VAL A 398 4.72 -10.66 8.51
C VAL A 398 6.18 -10.58 8.97
N GLU A 399 6.81 -11.69 9.38
CA GLU A 399 8.21 -11.69 9.79
C GLU A 399 9.18 -11.24 8.67
N ALA A 400 10.26 -10.58 9.11
CA ALA A 400 11.33 -10.01 8.31
C ALA A 400 12.22 -11.05 7.60
N ARG A 401 11.64 -12.10 7.00
CA ARG A 401 12.39 -13.01 6.14
C ARG A 401 12.60 -12.34 4.78
N VAL A 402 13.85 -11.92 4.57
CA VAL A 402 14.41 -11.78 3.23
C VAL A 402 14.34 -13.17 2.59
N PRO A 403 13.75 -13.33 1.40
CA PRO A 403 13.78 -14.60 0.69
C PRO A 403 15.24 -15.05 0.55
N HIS A 404 15.57 -16.23 1.09
CA HIS A 404 16.87 -16.84 0.81
C HIS A 404 16.97 -17.10 -0.70
N GLY A 405 17.90 -16.43 -1.38
CA GLY A 405 18.24 -16.76 -2.77
C GLY A 405 18.42 -15.59 -3.74
N ALA A 406 18.09 -14.35 -3.37
CA ALA A 406 18.49 -13.17 -4.12
C ALA A 406 19.18 -12.19 -3.16
N ILE A 407 20.44 -11.85 -3.44
CA ILE A 407 21.15 -10.78 -2.74
C ILE A 407 20.42 -9.47 -3.06
N ARG A 408 19.36 -9.19 -2.30
CA ARG A 408 18.73 -7.88 -2.25
C ARG A 408 19.14 -7.29 -0.92
N ARG A 409 20.14 -6.40 -0.94
CA ARG A 409 20.54 -5.64 0.25
C ARG A 409 19.29 -4.93 0.77
N ILE A 410 18.94 -5.21 2.02
CA ILE A 410 18.05 -4.32 2.77
C ILE A 410 18.92 -3.13 3.16
N SER A 411 18.53 -1.95 2.72
CA SER A 411 19.10 -0.70 3.25
C SER A 411 18.03 0.04 4.06
N ASP A 412 18.47 0.83 5.02
CA ASP A 412 17.61 1.77 5.72
C ASP A 412 17.88 3.17 5.17
N LEU A 413 16.83 3.84 4.68
CA LEU A 413 16.84 5.24 4.29
C LEU A 413 16.65 6.09 5.54
N ASP A 414 17.71 6.75 6.00
CA ASP A 414 17.67 7.63 7.17
C ASP A 414 16.98 8.97 6.83
N LEU A 415 15.87 9.26 7.52
CA LEU A 415 15.13 10.52 7.40
C LEU A 415 15.58 11.58 8.42
N GLY A 416 16.57 11.27 9.25
CA GLY A 416 17.04 12.09 10.35
C GLY A 416 16.18 11.94 11.60
N ASN A 417 16.69 12.44 12.73
CA ASN A 417 16.02 12.36 14.04
C ASN A 417 15.66 10.92 14.45
N GLY A 418 16.50 9.94 14.07
CA GLY A 418 16.29 8.52 14.38
C GLY A 418 15.19 7.82 13.56
N LYS A 419 14.56 8.51 12.60
CA LYS A 419 13.55 7.93 11.72
C LYS A 419 14.22 7.25 10.53
N LYS A 420 13.87 5.99 10.26
CA LYS A 420 14.39 5.22 9.13
C LYS A 420 13.23 4.62 8.32
N ILE A 421 13.35 4.62 7.00
CA ILE A 421 12.49 3.87 6.08
C ILE A 421 13.25 2.64 5.61
N ARG A 422 12.68 1.45 5.79
CA ARG A 422 13.29 0.23 5.30
C ARG A 422 13.07 0.08 3.80
N LEU A 423 14.15 -0.01 3.04
CA LEU A 423 14.13 -0.22 1.60
C LEU A 423 14.35 -1.69 1.28
N ARG A 424 13.47 -2.26 0.46
CA ARG A 424 13.63 -3.61 -0.07
C ARG A 424 14.24 -3.49 -1.47
N ALA A 425 15.28 -4.28 -1.74
CA ALA A 425 15.91 -4.36 -3.06
C ALA A 425 16.56 -3.05 -3.53
N ALA A 426 17.06 -2.23 -2.60
CA ALA A 426 17.84 -1.06 -2.97
C ALA A 426 19.23 -1.49 -3.45
N LEU A 427 19.70 -0.87 -4.53
CA LEU A 427 21.11 -0.91 -4.90
C LEU A 427 21.78 0.35 -4.32
N ASP A 428 22.98 0.18 -3.76
CA ASP A 428 23.86 1.32 -3.51
C ASP A 428 24.44 1.84 -4.83
N ARG A 429 25.07 3.02 -4.76
CA ARG A 429 25.62 3.71 -5.92
C ARG A 429 26.65 2.84 -6.65
N GLU A 430 27.60 2.25 -5.94
CA GLU A 430 28.67 1.45 -6.53
C GLU A 430 28.10 0.22 -7.26
N THR A 431 27.13 -0.47 -6.66
CA THR A 431 26.47 -1.63 -7.26
C THR A 431 25.64 -1.22 -8.47
N ALA A 432 24.94 -0.09 -8.41
CA ALA A 432 24.15 0.41 -9.53
C ALA A 432 25.01 0.81 -10.74
N GLU A 433 26.13 1.50 -10.52
CA GLU A 433 27.09 1.82 -11.57
C GLU A 433 27.67 0.53 -12.20
N ALA A 434 28.05 -0.45 -11.38
CA ALA A 434 28.70 -1.68 -11.84
C ALA A 434 27.76 -2.67 -12.53
N GLU A 435 26.55 -2.90 -12.01
CA GLU A 435 25.65 -3.94 -12.49
C GLU A 435 24.70 -3.47 -13.60
N VAL A 436 24.26 -2.21 -13.55
CA VAL A 436 23.25 -1.69 -14.48
C VAL A 436 23.72 -0.47 -15.28
N GLY A 437 24.97 -0.05 -15.11
CA GLY A 437 25.54 1.09 -15.84
C GLY A 437 24.81 2.41 -15.54
N ALA A 438 24.22 2.53 -14.35
CA ALA A 438 23.57 3.76 -13.92
C ALA A 438 24.60 4.89 -13.87
N SER A 439 24.23 6.08 -14.36
CA SER A 439 25.04 7.29 -14.23
C SER A 439 24.15 8.50 -14.02
N MET A 440 24.64 9.47 -13.24
CA MET A 440 23.94 10.72 -12.94
C MET A 440 24.93 11.88 -12.88
N GLY A 441 24.59 13.04 -13.45
CA GLY A 441 25.44 14.24 -13.35
C GLY A 441 25.76 14.63 -11.91
N THR A 442 24.80 14.46 -10.98
CA THR A 442 25.02 14.72 -9.54
C THR A 442 26.14 13.86 -8.95
N TRP A 443 26.28 12.60 -9.39
CA TRP A 443 27.32 11.70 -8.93
C TRP A 443 28.72 12.13 -9.38
N GLU A 444 28.83 12.62 -10.61
CA GLU A 444 30.07 13.19 -11.16
C GLU A 444 30.46 14.48 -10.43
N TRP A 445 29.48 15.33 -10.15
CA TRP A 445 29.69 16.58 -9.41
C TRP A 445 30.13 16.34 -7.97
N GLU A 446 29.58 15.33 -7.30
CA GLU A 446 29.99 14.95 -5.94
C GLU A 446 31.39 14.34 -5.91
N ALA A 447 31.76 13.55 -6.92
CA ALA A 447 33.12 13.05 -7.06
C ALA A 447 34.11 14.20 -7.27
N THR A 448 33.71 15.20 -8.06
CA THR A 448 34.51 16.40 -8.37
C THR A 448 34.69 17.30 -7.15
N THR A 449 33.60 17.57 -6.42
CA THR A 449 33.58 18.47 -5.25
C THR A 449 33.98 17.79 -3.95
N ARG A 450 34.01 16.45 -3.93
CA ARG A 450 34.23 15.60 -2.75
C ARG A 450 33.25 15.87 -1.60
N CYS A 451 32.05 16.35 -1.91
CA CYS A 451 31.02 16.71 -0.93
C CYS A 451 29.66 16.20 -1.40
N PRO A 452 28.78 15.72 -0.51
CA PRO A 452 27.39 15.45 -0.87
C PRO A 452 26.66 16.77 -1.16
N LEU A 453 26.15 16.92 -2.37
CA LEU A 453 25.59 18.18 -2.87
C LEU A 453 24.07 18.32 -2.65
N LEU A 454 23.42 17.22 -2.24
CA LEU A 454 22.00 17.15 -1.93
C LEU A 454 21.81 16.15 -0.78
N LYS A 455 20.87 16.39 0.13
CA LYS A 455 20.53 15.47 1.23
C LYS A 455 19.04 15.54 1.53
N ALA A 456 18.47 14.44 2.02
CA ALA A 456 17.18 14.54 2.70
C ALA A 456 17.33 15.41 3.94
N HIS A 457 16.23 16.03 4.38
CA HIS A 457 16.22 16.76 5.65
C HIS A 457 14.83 16.71 6.27
N CYS A 458 14.79 16.87 7.60
CA CYS A 458 13.58 16.85 8.40
C CYS A 458 13.51 18.12 9.24
N THR A 459 12.44 18.89 9.08
CA THR A 459 12.25 20.17 9.77
C THR A 459 11.02 20.13 10.66
N PRO A 460 11.03 20.81 11.82
CA PRO A 460 9.81 21.08 12.58
C PRO A 460 8.80 21.90 11.76
N GLY A 461 7.52 21.68 12.04
CA GLY A 461 6.40 22.35 11.38
C GLY A 461 5.88 21.64 10.12
N LEU A 462 4.68 22.03 9.71
CA LEU A 462 4.07 21.68 8.43
C LEU A 462 4.44 22.74 7.40
N MET A 463 5.41 22.46 6.52
CA MET A 463 5.85 23.44 5.55
C MET A 463 4.82 23.65 4.43
N ASP A 464 4.47 24.91 4.21
CA ASP A 464 3.52 25.36 3.18
C ASP A 464 4.18 25.52 1.82
N LYS A 465 5.38 26.10 1.83
CA LYS A 465 6.16 26.40 0.63
C LYS A 465 7.46 25.64 0.73
N VAL A 466 7.45 24.47 0.11
CA VAL A 466 8.68 23.71 -0.09
C VAL A 466 9.29 24.20 -1.38
N ARG A 467 10.43 24.89 -1.28
CA ARG A 467 11.26 25.16 -2.46
C ARG A 467 11.89 23.84 -2.88
N CYS A 468 11.96 23.58 -4.19
CA CYS A 468 12.73 22.45 -4.69
C CYS A 468 14.14 22.51 -4.09
N LEU A 469 14.64 21.37 -3.61
CA LEU A 469 16.00 21.27 -3.12
C LEU A 469 16.96 21.53 -4.29
N ALA A 470 17.57 22.71 -4.29
CA ALA A 470 18.65 23.03 -5.21
C ALA A 470 19.94 22.38 -4.72
N VAL A 471 20.68 21.79 -5.65
CA VAL A 471 22.02 21.27 -5.38
C VAL A 471 22.90 22.41 -4.86
N THR A 472 23.40 22.26 -3.63
CA THR A 472 24.18 23.31 -2.96
C THR A 472 25.65 23.01 -3.10
N LEU A 473 26.39 23.90 -3.76
CA LEU A 473 27.84 23.75 -3.91
C LEU A 473 28.59 24.11 -2.61
N PRO A 474 29.74 23.47 -2.35
CA PRO A 474 30.60 23.87 -1.23
C PRO A 474 31.14 25.30 -1.42
N PRO A 475 31.58 25.97 -0.34
CA PRO A 475 32.23 27.27 -0.44
C PRO A 475 33.39 27.26 -1.45
N GLY A 476 33.49 28.29 -2.29
CA GLY A 476 34.52 28.41 -3.33
C GLY A 476 34.22 27.69 -4.65
N TRP A 477 33.06 27.02 -4.76
CA TRP A 477 32.58 26.42 -6.00
C TRP A 477 31.44 27.23 -6.61
N GLU A 478 31.45 27.35 -7.92
CA GLU A 478 30.41 28.03 -8.70
C GLU A 478 29.92 27.15 -9.85
N TRP A 479 28.67 27.37 -10.27
CA TRP A 479 28.15 26.75 -11.48
C TRP A 479 28.64 27.51 -12.70
N GLN A 480 29.37 26.85 -13.59
CA GLN A 480 29.76 27.40 -14.90
C GLN A 480 29.07 26.67 -16.04
N TRP A 481 28.70 27.42 -17.07
CA TRP A 481 28.12 26.88 -18.29
C TRP A 481 29.21 26.27 -19.17
N ASP A 482 29.11 24.96 -19.39
CA ASP A 482 29.87 24.27 -20.41
C ASP A 482 29.10 24.36 -21.72
N GLN A 483 29.43 25.36 -22.56
CA GLN A 483 28.81 25.55 -23.87
C GLN A 483 29.24 24.48 -24.89
N HIS A 484 30.26 23.67 -24.57
CA HIS A 484 30.89 22.74 -25.51
C HIS A 484 30.54 21.28 -25.24
N ALA A 485 29.62 20.98 -24.33
CA ALA A 485 29.18 19.62 -24.08
C ALA A 485 28.41 19.05 -25.29
N ASP A 486 28.77 17.84 -25.72
CA ASP A 486 28.19 17.17 -26.91
C ASP A 486 26.67 16.97 -26.81
N ASP A 487 26.13 16.91 -25.59
CA ASP A 487 24.70 16.77 -25.30
C ASP A 487 23.96 18.11 -25.12
N GLY A 488 24.60 19.23 -25.47
CA GLY A 488 24.09 20.58 -25.27
C GLY A 488 24.60 21.24 -23.98
N PRO A 489 24.34 22.56 -23.81
CA PRO A 489 24.90 23.32 -22.71
C PRO A 489 24.45 22.79 -21.35
N LYS A 490 25.42 22.41 -20.51
CA LYS A 490 25.20 21.91 -19.15
C LYS A 490 25.96 22.77 -18.15
N ARG A 491 25.43 22.89 -16.92
CA ARG A 491 26.20 23.47 -15.81
C ARG A 491 27.11 22.42 -15.19
N LYS A 492 28.36 22.80 -14.92
CA LYS A 492 29.32 22.01 -14.17
C LYS A 492 29.84 22.82 -12.98
N PRO A 493 30.10 22.18 -11.83
CA PRO A 493 30.72 22.86 -10.71
C PRO A 493 32.19 23.13 -11.05
N VAL A 494 32.65 24.36 -10.85
CA VAL A 494 34.04 24.78 -11.04
C VAL A 494 34.52 25.50 -9.79
N PHE A 495 35.72 25.16 -9.32
CA PHE A 495 36.35 25.83 -8.19
C PHE A 495 36.94 27.17 -8.65
N THR A 496 36.55 28.26 -7.99
CA THR A 496 36.95 29.64 -8.33
C THR A 496 37.90 30.28 -7.31
N GLY A 497 38.29 29.52 -6.27
CA GLY A 497 39.07 29.99 -5.12
C GLY A 497 40.57 29.78 -5.17
#